data_AF-A0A6I3MPQ9-F1
#
_entry.id   AF-A0A6I3MPQ9-F1
#
_cell.length_a   1.000
_cell.length_b   1.000
_cell.length_c   1.000
_cell.angle_alpha   90.00
_cell.angle_beta   90.00
_cell.angle_gamma   90.00
#
_symmetry.space_group_name_H-M   'P 1'
#
loop_
_entity.id
_entity.type
_entity.pdbx_description
1 polymer ?
#
loop_
_entity_poly.entity_id
_entity_poly.type
_entity_poly.pdbx_seq_one_letter_code
_entity_poly.pdbx_strand_id
1 'polypeptide(L)' 'MLSAITLRLVPVIAITSMKIDAEHDSDDRQLWYDSNESLKAGVKDFTHIKTTKSGHFIQIDEPKLVLGNIRLLLSKLP' A
#
# COMPACT_ATOMS: atom_id res chain seq x y z
N MET A 1 11.18 -21.21 -8.97
CA MET A 1 11.83 -19.89 -8.86
C MET A 1 11.50 -19.08 -10.12
N LEU A 2 10.23 -18.63 -10.25
CA LEU A 2 9.70 -17.90 -11.41
C LEU A 2 8.91 -16.64 -11.01
N SER A 3 8.82 -16.33 -9.71
CA SER A 3 7.95 -15.26 -9.17
C SER A 3 8.61 -13.88 -9.10
N ALA A 4 9.95 -13.78 -9.11
CA ALA A 4 10.65 -12.52 -8.91
C ALA A 4 10.76 -11.65 -10.19
N ILE A 5 10.69 -12.26 -11.38
CA ILE A 5 10.85 -11.53 -12.65
C ILE A 5 9.57 -10.80 -13.04
N THR A 6 8.40 -11.36 -12.74
CA THR A 6 7.09 -10.79 -13.11
C THR A 6 6.76 -9.53 -12.33
N LEU A 7 7.08 -9.47 -11.03
CA LEU A 7 6.79 -8.28 -10.22
C LEU A 7 7.67 -7.07 -10.58
N ARG A 8 8.88 -7.30 -11.13
CA ARG A 8 9.85 -6.25 -11.45
C ARG A 8 9.31 -5.19 -12.43
N LEU A 9 8.34 -5.55 -13.26
CA LEU A 9 7.80 -4.69 -14.32
C LEU A 9 6.39 -4.16 -14.03
N VAL A 10 5.75 -4.61 -12.95
CA VAL A 10 4.40 -4.16 -12.60
C VAL A 10 4.50 -2.99 -11.63
N PRO A 11 3.88 -1.83 -11.90
CA PRO A 11 3.82 -0.76 -10.91
C PRO A 11 3.03 -1.24 -9.69
N VAL A 12 3.49 -0.90 -8.48
CA VAL A 12 2.84 -1.28 -7.22
C VAL A 12 2.60 -0.03 -6.40
N ILE A 13 1.36 0.14 -5.94
CA ILE A 13 0.99 1.15 -4.96
C ILE A 13 0.44 0.44 -3.74
N ALA A 14 1.15 0.52 -2.61
CA ALA A 14 0.66 0.06 -1.31
C ALA A 14 0.03 1.23 -0.55
N ILE A 15 -1.11 0.98 0.11
CA ILE A 15 -1.78 1.97 0.96
C ILE A 15 -1.96 1.37 2.35
N THR A 16 -1.33 1.97 3.35
CA THR A 16 -1.33 1.47 4.73
C THR A 16 -1.99 2.46 5.66
N SER A 17 -2.92 1.97 6.48
CA SER A 17 -3.43 2.72 7.62
C SER A 17 -2.44 2.64 8.77
N MET A 18 -2.04 3.81 9.26
CA MET A 18 -1.24 4.06 10.46
C MET A 18 -2.11 4.59 11.61
N LYS A 19 -3.43 4.46 11.51
CA LYS A 19 -4.33 4.89 12.58
C LYS A 19 -4.16 3.97 13.78
N ILE A 20 -3.90 4.57 14.93
CA ILE A 20 -3.87 3.88 16.22
C ILE A 20 -5.25 3.99 16.85
N ASP A 21 -5.77 2.87 17.35
CA ASP A 21 -7.03 2.78 18.07
C ASP A 21 -7.02 1.64 19.09
N ALA A 22 -8.18 1.26 19.63
CA ALA A 22 -8.28 0.23 20.65
C ALA A 22 -7.91 -1.18 20.15
N GLU A 23 -7.95 -1.40 18.83
CA GLU A 23 -7.64 -2.70 18.21
C GLU A 23 -6.20 -2.75 17.67
N HIS A 24 -5.60 -1.58 17.43
CA HIS A 24 -4.31 -1.44 16.76
C HIS A 24 -3.42 -0.39 17.42
N ASP A 25 -2.32 -0.83 18.04
CA ASP A 25 -1.32 0.05 18.65
C ASP A 25 -0.21 0.48 17.68
N SER A 26 0.77 1.26 18.16
CA SER A 26 1.86 1.75 17.33
C SER A 26 2.74 0.64 16.77
N ASP A 27 2.97 -0.42 17.53
CA ASP A 27 3.91 -1.48 17.17
C ASP A 27 3.28 -2.38 16.10
N ASP A 28 1.99 -2.69 16.25
CA ASP A 28 1.20 -3.36 15.22
C ASP A 28 1.15 -2.52 13.92
N ARG A 29 0.89 -1.21 14.01
CA ARG A 29 0.88 -0.34 12.82
C ARG A 29 2.25 -0.26 12.15
N GLN A 30 3.33 -0.25 12.92
CA GLN A 30 4.68 -0.28 12.37
C GLN A 30 4.97 -1.60 11.66
N LEU A 31 4.50 -2.73 12.20
CA LEU A 31 4.65 -4.03 11.57
C LEU A 31 3.94 -4.10 10.21
N TRP A 32 2.71 -3.55 10.10
CA TRP A 32 2.01 -3.46 8.81
C TRP A 32 2.72 -2.55 7.81
N TYR A 33 3.24 -1.42 8.27
CA TYR A 33 4.04 -0.53 7.44
C TYR A 33 5.27 -1.22 6.89
N ASP A 34 6.07 -1.87 7.75
CA ASP A 34 7.31 -2.53 7.36
C ASP A 34 7.04 -3.71 6.41
N SER A 35 5.97 -4.46 6.66
CA SER A 35 5.53 -5.54 5.77
C SER A 35 5.23 -5.02 4.36
N ASN A 36 4.46 -3.93 4.25
CA ASN A 36 4.12 -3.33 2.95
C ASN A 36 5.33 -2.64 2.29
N GLU A 37 6.20 -1.99 3.07
CA GLU A 37 7.43 -1.37 2.56
C GLU A 37 8.41 -2.43 2.02
N SER A 38 8.42 -3.65 2.58
CA SER A 38 9.28 -4.74 2.11
C SER A 38 9.02 -5.13 0.64
N LEU A 39 7.82 -4.87 0.12
CA LEU A 39 7.45 -5.12 -1.28
C LEU A 39 8.28 -4.28 -2.26
N LYS A 40 8.89 -3.18 -1.80
CA LYS A 40 9.84 -2.39 -2.60
C LYS A 40 11.00 -3.24 -3.11
N ALA A 41 11.42 -4.25 -2.36
CA ALA A 41 12.48 -5.16 -2.77
C ALA A 41 12.01 -6.01 -3.95
N GLY A 42 12.53 -5.71 -5.15
CA GLY A 42 12.20 -6.43 -6.38
C GLY A 42 11.14 -5.75 -7.26
N VAL A 43 10.58 -4.61 -6.83
CA VAL A 43 9.67 -3.78 -7.63
C VAL A 43 10.40 -2.54 -8.15
N LYS A 44 10.32 -2.27 -9.45
CA LYS A 44 10.99 -1.10 -10.06
C LYS A 44 10.22 0.21 -9.83
N ASP A 45 8.90 0.17 -9.91
CA ASP A 45 8.01 1.33 -9.69
C ASP A 45 7.10 1.05 -8.49
N PHE A 46 7.58 1.42 -7.31
CA PHE A 46 6.90 1.21 -6.04
C PHE A 46 6.55 2.55 -5.41
N THR A 47 5.30 2.68 -4.95
CA THR A 47 4.84 3.81 -4.13
C THR A 47 4.17 3.27 -2.88
N HIS A 48 4.57 3.75 -1.71
CA HIS A 48 3.89 3.43 -0.45
C HIS A 48 3.25 4.69 0.12
N ILE A 49 1.94 4.63 0.29
CA ILE A 49 1.12 5.69 0.84
C ILE A 49 0.72 5.27 2.24
N LYS A 50 0.88 6.18 3.20
CA LYS A 50 0.39 6.00 4.56
C LYS A 50 -0.68 7.03 4.89
N THR A 51 -1.66 6.63 5.69
CA THR A 51 -2.73 7.51 6.17
C THR A 51 -3.04 7.22 7.63
N THR A 52 -3.37 8.24 8.41
CA THR A 52 -3.85 8.10 9.80
C THR A 52 -5.36 8.35 9.92
N LYS A 53 -6.04 8.60 8.79
CA LYS A 53 -7.44 9.04 8.76
C LYS A 53 -8.46 7.89 8.66
N SER A 54 -8.01 6.70 8.28
CA SER A 54 -8.83 5.51 8.06
C SER A 54 -8.35 4.32 8.90
N GLY A 55 -9.25 3.40 9.24
CA GLY A 55 -8.92 2.14 9.91
C GLY A 55 -8.58 1.01 8.94
N HIS A 56 -8.94 -0.23 9.28
CA HIS A 56 -8.71 -1.41 8.44
C HIS A 56 -9.38 -1.31 7.05
N PHE A 57 -10.58 -0.72 6.99
CA PHE A 57 -11.36 -0.58 5.75
C PHE A 57 -11.14 0.77 5.05
N ILE A 58 -9.90 1.03 4.62
CA ILE A 58 -9.49 2.29 3.96
C ILE A 58 -10.35 2.64 2.74
N GLN A 59 -10.85 1.64 2.00
CA GLN A 59 -11.73 1.86 0.85
C GLN A 59 -13.12 2.40 1.23
N ILE A 60 -13.57 2.20 2.47
CA ILE A 60 -14.83 2.73 2.99
C ILE A 60 -14.59 4.14 3.56
N ASP A 61 -13.53 4.30 4.36
CA ASP A 61 -13.23 5.56 5.05
C ASP A 61 -12.63 6.63 4.11
N GLU A 62 -11.75 6.24 3.19
CA GLU A 62 -11.05 7.10 2.24
C GLU A 62 -11.20 6.61 0.79
N PRO A 63 -12.43 6.48 0.25
CA PRO A 63 -12.67 5.95 -1.09
C PRO A 63 -11.97 6.78 -2.19
N LYS A 64 -11.83 8.11 -1.99
CA LYS A 64 -11.12 8.98 -2.93
C LYS A 64 -9.62 8.68 -2.99
N LEU A 65 -9.00 8.34 -1.85
CA LEU A 65 -7.59 7.96 -1.79
C LEU A 65 -7.39 6.66 -2.59
N VAL A 66 -8.25 5.68 -2.37
CA VAL A 66 -8.18 4.38 -3.06
C VAL A 66 -8.46 4.52 -4.55
N LEU A 67 -9.58 5.11 -4.95
CA LEU A 67 -9.94 5.26 -6.36
C LEU A 67 -8.96 6.16 -7.13
N GLY A 68 -8.43 7.21 -6.49
CA GLY A 68 -7.40 8.05 -7.09
C GLY A 68 -6.13 7.28 -7.42
N ASN A 69 -5.68 6.42 -6.50
CA ASN A 69 -4.48 5.61 -6.70
C ASN A 69 -4.71 4.43 -7.65
N ILE A 70 -5.91 3.87 -7.72
CA ILE A 70 -6.28 2.92 -8.79
C ILE A 70 -6.17 3.60 -10.16
N ARG A 71 -6.72 4.82 -10.33
CA ARG A 71 -6.61 5.56 -11.59
C ARG A 71 -5.16 5.89 -11.94
N LEU A 72 -4.36 6.28 -10.96
CA LEU A 72 -2.92 6.50 -11.14
C LEU A 72 -2.22 5.21 -11.59
N LEU A 73 -2.50 4.08 -10.93
CA LEU A 73 -1.94 2.78 -11.30
C LEU A 73 -2.30 2.40 -12.75
N LEU A 74 -3.56 2.57 -13.15
CA LEU A 74 -4.02 2.29 -14.52
C LEU A 74 -3.36 3.20 -15.56
N SER A 75 -3.07 4.46 -15.22
CA SER A 75 -2.36 5.39 -16.11
C SER A 75 -0.90 5.02 -16.39
N LYS A 76 -0.33 4.10 -15.61
CA LYS A 76 1.03 3.57 -15.77
C LYS A 76 1.10 2.30 -16.63
N LEU A 77 -0.04 1.77 -17.06
CA LEU A 77 -0.08 0.59 -17.93
C LEU A 77 0.34 0.97 -19.37
N PRO A 78 1.02 0.06 -20.10
CA PRO A 78 1.43 0.29 -21.49
C PRO A 78 0.26 0.48 -22.46
#